data_AF-A0A966ITG5-F1
#
_entry.id   AF-A0A966ITG5-F1
#
_cell.length_a   1.000
_cell.length_b   1.000
_cell.length_c   1.000
_cell.angle_alpha   90.00
_cell.angle_beta   90.00
_cell.angle_gamma   90.00
#
_symmetry.space_group_name_H-M   'P 1'
#
loop_
_entity.id
_entity.type
_entity.pdbx_description
1 polymer ?
#
loop_
_entity_poly.entity_id
_entity_poly.type
_entity_poly.pdbx_seq_one_letter_code
_entity_poly.pdbx_strand_id
1 'polypeptide(L)'
;MAQTKPLTLRRQRAKSPSQFATSKQYEYEADVIVDNGIFHLNEPFTYAVPNELQGLIIRGSVVKIPFASKATQGIVLSVRPASQGGLKKIESIASSLAISENLLQLSEKLLERYICQPFDIYRSILPPTTKPQRIDSNPNLPAKAKDSRKANFVRVQPGENPEGLLLARILRE
;
A
#
# COMPACT_ATOMS: atom_id res chain seq x y z
N MET A 1 62.43 -8.04 -8.98
CA MET A 1 61.82 -6.69 -8.91
C MET A 1 60.43 -6.78 -9.53
N ALA A 2 59.36 -6.59 -8.76
CA ALA A 2 57.99 -6.75 -9.25
C ALA A 2 57.58 -5.55 -10.12
N GLN A 3 57.12 -5.81 -11.34
CA GLN A 3 56.66 -4.76 -12.26
C GLN A 3 55.31 -4.21 -11.79
N THR A 4 55.30 -2.96 -11.36
CA THR A 4 54.10 -2.25 -10.88
C THR A 4 53.32 -1.68 -12.05
N LYS A 5 52.31 -2.43 -12.52
CA LYS A 5 51.34 -1.92 -13.50
C LYS A 5 50.58 -0.75 -12.85
N PRO A 6 50.57 0.46 -13.47
CA PRO A 6 49.92 1.61 -12.86
C PRO A 6 48.41 1.37 -12.74
N LEU A 7 47.85 1.73 -11.57
CA LEU A 7 46.42 1.59 -11.30
C LEU A 7 45.64 2.49 -12.27
N THR A 8 44.76 1.90 -13.06
CA THR A 8 43.88 2.65 -13.96
C THR A 8 42.59 2.98 -13.24
N LEU A 9 42.23 4.26 -13.21
CA LEU A 9 40.95 4.72 -12.67
C LEU A 9 39.81 4.16 -13.53
N ARG A 10 39.12 3.13 -13.02
CA ARG A 10 37.85 2.70 -13.59
C ARG A 10 36.85 3.82 -13.36
N ARG A 11 36.61 4.62 -14.41
CA ARG A 11 35.62 5.71 -14.39
C ARG A 11 34.24 5.12 -14.08
N GLN A 12 33.81 5.24 -12.83
CA GLN A 12 32.43 4.99 -12.44
C GLN A 12 31.60 6.16 -12.95
N ARG A 13 30.73 5.93 -13.93
CA ARG A 13 29.73 6.92 -14.32
C ARG A 13 28.78 7.08 -13.13
N ALA A 14 28.72 8.27 -12.55
CA ALA A 14 27.65 8.62 -11.62
C ALA A 14 26.32 8.37 -12.33
N LYS A 15 25.36 7.71 -11.65
CA LYS A 15 23.97 7.75 -12.11
C LYS A 15 23.61 9.22 -12.24
N SER A 16 23.18 9.62 -13.43
CA SER A 16 22.75 10.99 -13.71
C SER A 16 21.89 11.49 -12.55
N PRO A 17 22.15 12.68 -11.98
CA PRO A 17 21.28 13.22 -10.95
C PRO A 17 19.86 13.16 -11.50
N SER A 18 18.98 12.49 -10.74
CA SER A 18 17.58 12.35 -11.08
C SER A 18 17.03 13.70 -11.48
N GLN A 19 16.31 13.75 -12.60
CA GLN A 19 15.80 14.94 -13.29
C GLN A 19 14.79 15.79 -12.47
N PHE A 20 14.80 15.73 -11.14
CA PHE A 20 14.00 16.54 -10.22
C PHE A 20 14.49 17.99 -10.15
N ALA A 21 14.83 18.56 -11.31
CA ALA A 21 15.21 19.95 -11.46
C ALA A 21 13.98 20.87 -11.27
N THR A 22 13.88 21.42 -10.07
CA THR A 22 13.62 22.84 -9.70
C THR A 22 12.39 23.59 -10.27
N SER A 23 11.61 23.02 -11.18
CA SER A 23 10.40 23.65 -11.70
C SER A 23 9.14 23.08 -11.05
N LYS A 24 8.19 23.95 -10.67
CA LYS A 24 6.85 23.56 -10.22
C LYS A 24 6.12 22.86 -11.38
N GLN A 25 6.24 21.54 -11.47
CA GLN A 25 5.55 20.74 -12.48
C GLN A 25 4.08 20.46 -12.13
N TYR A 26 3.70 20.60 -10.86
CA TYR A 26 2.37 20.28 -10.37
C TYR A 26 1.79 21.45 -9.58
N GLU A 27 0.47 21.62 -9.64
CA GLU A 27 -0.23 22.74 -8.99
C GLU A 27 -0.53 22.47 -7.50
N TYR A 28 -0.62 21.21 -7.11
CA TYR A 28 -0.90 20.78 -5.74
C TYR A 28 0.14 19.78 -5.23
N GLU A 29 0.42 19.86 -3.93
CA GLU A 29 1.22 18.91 -3.17
C GLU A 29 0.39 18.36 -2.00
N ALA A 30 0.70 17.15 -1.57
CA ALA A 30 0.00 16.45 -0.51
C ALA A 30 0.99 15.92 0.52
N ASP A 31 0.65 16.10 1.80
CA ASP A 31 1.38 15.53 2.92
C ASP A 31 0.82 14.14 3.24
N VAL A 32 1.70 13.15 3.21
CA VAL A 32 1.32 11.74 3.23
C VAL A 32 2.10 11.00 4.31
N ILE A 33 1.39 10.31 5.20
CA ILE A 33 2.01 9.32 6.10
C ILE A 33 2.22 8.03 5.30
N VAL A 34 3.44 7.50 5.34
CA VAL A 34 3.85 6.33 4.57
C VAL A 34 4.07 5.12 5.48
N ASP A 35 3.74 3.93 4.99
CA ASP A 35 4.11 2.66 5.65
C ASP A 35 5.61 2.36 5.47
N ASN A 36 6.46 2.98 6.30
CA ASN A 36 7.90 2.76 6.24
C ASN A 36 8.39 1.61 7.15
N GLY A 37 7.59 1.20 8.15
CA GLY A 37 7.99 0.23 9.17
C GLY A 37 9.14 0.70 10.07
N ILE A 38 9.43 2.00 10.10
CA ILE A 38 10.55 2.60 10.85
C ILE A 38 9.99 3.51 11.93
N PHE A 39 10.13 3.11 13.20
CA PHE A 39 9.52 3.78 14.35
C PHE A 39 9.93 5.24 14.59
N HIS A 40 11.11 5.65 14.12
CA HIS A 40 11.61 7.01 14.31
C HIS A 40 11.27 7.95 13.15
N LEU A 41 10.54 7.47 12.14
CA LEU A 41 10.30 8.18 10.89
C LEU A 41 8.80 8.45 10.73
N ASN A 42 8.24 9.19 11.68
CA ASN A 42 6.79 9.41 11.82
C ASN A 42 6.29 10.67 11.12
N GLU A 43 7.21 11.44 10.57
CA GLU A 43 6.91 12.68 9.88
C GLU A 43 6.18 12.40 8.56
N PRO A 44 5.21 13.25 8.19
CA PRO A 44 4.57 13.16 6.89
C PRO A 44 5.54 13.55 5.78
N PHE A 45 5.45 12.86 4.65
CA PHE A 45 6.23 13.13 3.45
C PHE A 45 5.39 13.89 2.44
N THR A 46 5.96 14.95 1.88
CA THR A 46 5.30 15.74 0.85
C THR A 46 5.52 15.13 -0.53
N TYR A 47 4.43 14.96 -1.28
CA TYR A 47 4.42 14.42 -2.64
C TYR A 47 3.64 15.34 -3.58
N ALA A 48 4.02 15.36 -4.85
CA ALA A 48 3.27 16.07 -5.87
C ALA A 48 2.01 15.31 -6.30
N VAL A 49 0.91 16.05 -6.49
CA VAL A 49 -0.36 15.51 -6.98
C VAL A 49 -0.40 15.62 -8.51
N PRO A 50 -0.41 14.50 -9.26
CA PRO A 50 -0.60 14.53 -10.71
C PRO A 50 -1.93 15.18 -11.10
N ASN A 51 -1.97 15.87 -12.24
CA ASN A 51 -3.19 16.52 -12.75
C ASN A 51 -4.37 15.54 -12.90
N GLU A 52 -4.09 14.27 -13.23
CA GLU A 52 -5.09 13.20 -13.34
C GLU A 52 -5.79 12.87 -12.01
N LEU A 53 -5.11 13.13 -10.88
CA LEU A 53 -5.61 12.83 -9.53
C LEU A 53 -6.10 14.08 -8.79
N GLN A 54 -6.02 15.24 -9.43
CA GLN A 54 -6.53 16.49 -8.85
C GLN A 54 -8.05 16.40 -8.65
N GLY A 55 -8.53 16.86 -7.50
CA GLY A 55 -9.94 16.79 -7.12
C GLY A 55 -10.43 15.41 -6.64
N LEU A 56 -9.71 14.32 -6.96
CA LEU A 56 -10.00 12.98 -6.44
C LEU A 56 -9.32 12.74 -5.08
N ILE A 57 -8.14 13.31 -4.89
CA ILE A 57 -7.40 13.19 -3.63
C ILE A 57 -7.93 14.21 -2.63
N ILE A 58 -8.49 13.68 -1.54
CA ILE A 58 -8.95 14.44 -0.38
C ILE A 58 -8.19 13.99 0.89
N ARG A 59 -8.30 14.76 1.97
CA ARG A 59 -7.84 14.33 3.30
C ARG A 59 -8.44 12.96 3.66
N GLY A 60 -7.62 12.04 4.16
CA GLY A 60 -7.99 10.66 4.46
C GLY A 60 -7.92 9.69 3.28
N SER A 61 -7.58 10.15 2.08
CA SER A 61 -7.44 9.26 0.91
C SER A 61 -6.27 8.28 1.09
N VAL A 62 -6.49 7.02 0.71
CA VAL A 62 -5.44 6.00 0.68
C VAL A 62 -4.81 5.96 -0.70
N VAL A 63 -3.53 6.27 -0.76
CA VAL A 63 -2.77 6.41 -2.00
C VAL A 63 -1.64 5.38 -2.06
N LYS A 64 -1.13 5.14 -3.26
CA LYS A 64 0.07 4.37 -3.54
C LYS A 64 1.17 5.33 -3.99
N ILE A 65 2.34 5.23 -3.36
CA ILE A 65 3.42 6.19 -3.52
C ILE A 65 4.78 5.48 -3.60
N PRO A 66 5.74 5.99 -4.39
CA PRO A 66 7.11 5.51 -4.37
C PRO A 66 7.83 5.98 -3.09
N PHE A 67 8.22 5.02 -2.26
CA PHE A 67 9.06 5.25 -1.09
C PHE A 67 10.35 4.44 -1.19
N ALA A 68 11.50 5.12 -1.19
CA ALA A 68 12.79 4.54 -1.53
C ALA A 68 12.75 3.77 -2.88
N SER A 69 12.96 2.45 -2.85
CA SER A 69 12.96 1.54 -4.01
C SER A 69 11.66 0.74 -4.19
N LYS A 70 10.66 0.94 -3.32
CA LYS A 70 9.40 0.20 -3.32
C LYS A 70 8.20 1.13 -3.47
N ALA A 71 7.11 0.62 -4.05
CA ALA A 71 5.83 1.29 -4.04
C ALA A 71 5.06 0.84 -2.79
N THR A 72 4.61 1.81 -2.00
CA THR A 72 4.02 1.57 -0.68
C THR A 72 2.70 2.31 -0.55
N GLN A 73 1.85 1.89 0.38
CA GLN A 73 0.63 2.60 0.72
C GLN A 73 0.95 3.81 1.61
N GLY A 74 0.14 4.84 1.49
CA GLY A 74 0.19 6.01 2.33
C GLY A 74 -1.18 6.66 2.45
N ILE A 75 -1.31 7.54 3.43
CA ILE A 75 -2.56 8.23 3.77
C ILE A 75 -2.34 9.72 3.72
N VAL A 76 -3.22 10.40 2.99
CA VAL A 76 -3.15 11.84 2.79
C VAL A 76 -3.69 12.55 4.03
N LEU A 77 -2.86 13.35 4.68
CA LEU A 77 -3.25 14.20 5.81
C LEU A 77 -3.76 15.56 5.36
N SER A 78 -3.09 16.17 4.39
CA SER A 78 -3.50 17.48 3.87
C SER A 78 -3.08 17.62 2.41
N VAL A 79 -3.83 18.43 1.66
CA VAL A 79 -3.53 18.80 0.29
C VAL A 79 -3.42 20.32 0.26
N ARG A 80 -2.35 20.84 -0.35
CA ARG A 80 -2.03 22.27 -0.40
C ARG A 80 -1.55 22.67 -1.79
N PRO A 81 -1.59 23.96 -2.15
CA PRO A 81 -0.96 24.44 -3.38
C PRO A 81 0.53 24.11 -3.36
N ALA A 82 1.07 23.64 -4.48
CA ALA A 82 2.47 23.25 -4.60
C ALA A 82 3.39 24.42 -4.30
N SER A 83 4.27 24.25 -3.31
CA SER A 83 5.27 25.24 -2.93
C SER A 83 6.65 24.85 -3.49
N GLN A 84 6.96 23.55 -3.48
CA GLN A 84 8.28 23.04 -3.83
C GLN A 84 8.29 22.31 -5.18
N GLY A 85 9.39 22.49 -5.94
CA GLY A 85 9.68 21.71 -7.14
C GLY A 85 10.49 20.45 -6.81
N GLY A 86 10.48 19.47 -7.72
CA GLY A 86 11.31 18.26 -7.58
C GLY A 86 10.75 17.17 -6.65
N LEU A 87 9.49 17.28 -6.23
CA LEU A 87 8.81 16.25 -5.44
C LEU A 87 8.52 15.00 -6.29
N LYS A 88 8.56 13.84 -5.65
CA LYS A 88 8.04 12.60 -6.26
C LYS A 88 6.53 12.71 -6.43
N LYS A 89 5.99 12.12 -7.49
CA LYS A 89 4.55 12.09 -7.74
C LYS A 89 3.87 10.92 -7.04
N ILE A 90 2.60 11.09 -6.68
CA ILE A 90 1.71 9.99 -6.27
C ILE A 90 1.47 9.08 -7.48
N GLU A 91 1.54 7.76 -7.29
CA GLU A 91 1.37 6.78 -8.38
C GLU A 91 -0.10 6.54 -8.72
N SER A 92 -0.94 6.28 -7.71
CA SER A 92 -2.36 5.97 -7.89
C SER A 92 -3.10 6.04 -6.56
N ILE A 93 -4.43 6.06 -6.61
CA ILE A 93 -5.30 5.88 -5.44
C ILE A 93 -5.41 4.38 -5.16
N ALA A 94 -5.08 3.95 -3.94
CA ALA A 94 -5.06 2.54 -3.57
C ALA A 94 -6.44 2.00 -3.16
N SER A 95 -7.30 2.86 -2.63
CA SER A 95 -8.67 2.52 -2.22
C SER A 95 -9.61 3.67 -2.59
N SER A 96 -10.81 3.34 -3.08
CA SER A 96 -11.87 4.32 -3.32
C SER A 96 -12.48 4.87 -2.03
N LEU A 97 -12.29 4.17 -0.91
CA LEU A 97 -12.80 4.60 0.39
C LEU A 97 -11.75 5.49 1.08
N ALA A 98 -12.10 6.75 1.28
CA ALA A 98 -11.36 7.67 2.14
C ALA A 98 -11.73 7.46 3.61
N ILE A 99 -10.78 7.67 4.50
CA ILE A 99 -11.00 7.65 5.95
C ILE A 99 -11.83 8.88 6.33
N SER A 100 -12.93 8.67 7.05
CA SER A 100 -13.79 9.76 7.52
C SER A 100 -13.04 10.68 8.50
N GLU A 101 -13.38 11.97 8.50
CA GLU A 101 -12.79 12.98 9.39
C GLU A 101 -12.83 12.59 10.88
N ASN A 102 -13.95 12.02 11.35
CA ASN A 102 -14.08 11.57 12.74
C ASN A 102 -13.03 10.52 13.13
N LEU A 103 -12.68 9.62 12.21
CA LEU A 103 -11.67 8.59 12.42
C LEU A 103 -10.25 9.17 12.36
N LEU A 104 -10.02 10.18 11.53
CA LEU A 104 -8.77 10.92 11.52
C LEU A 104 -8.56 11.64 12.86
N GLN A 105 -9.57 12.34 13.36
CA GLN A 105 -9.49 12.99 14.67
C GLN A 105 -9.31 11.99 15.82
N LEU A 106 -9.95 10.82 15.74
CA LEU A 106 -9.73 9.74 16.69
C LEU A 106 -8.28 9.24 16.62
N SER A 107 -7.72 9.07 15.42
CA SER A 107 -6.35 8.61 15.23
C SER A 107 -5.33 9.60 15.80
N GLU A 108 -5.56 10.91 15.67
CA GLU A 108 -4.73 11.94 16.28
C GLU A 108 -4.70 11.82 17.81
N LYS A 109 -5.88 11.66 18.45
CA LYS A 109 -5.97 11.43 19.90
C LYS A 109 -5.32 10.13 20.34
N LEU A 110 -5.39 9.09 19.51
CA LEU A 110 -4.71 7.82 19.79
C LEU A 110 -3.19 7.97 19.71
N LEU A 111 -2.67 8.75 18.77
CA LEU A 111 -1.23 9.02 18.66
C LEU A 111 -0.69 9.85 19.82
N GLU A 112 -1.49 10.81 20.32
CA GLU A 112 -1.14 11.59 21.50
C GLU A 112 -1.09 10.72 22.77
N ARG A 113 -1.98 9.73 22.87
CA ARG A 113 -2.12 8.89 24.07
C ARG A 113 -1.23 7.65 24.05
N TYR A 114 -1.01 7.07 22.89
CA TYR A 114 -0.30 5.81 22.70
C TYR A 114 0.92 6.03 21.81
N ILE A 115 2.09 5.60 22.31
CA ILE A 115 3.36 5.68 21.58
C ILE A 115 3.34 4.56 20.51
N CYS A 116 2.70 4.84 19.38
CA CYS A 116 2.53 3.90 18.28
C CYS A 116 2.94 4.51 16.95
N GLN A 117 3.23 3.67 15.96
CA GLN A 117 3.44 4.15 14.61
C GLN A 117 2.13 4.72 14.05
N PRO A 118 2.12 5.93 13.46
CA PRO A 118 0.91 6.50 12.86
C PRO A 118 0.24 5.53 11.88
N PHE A 119 1.04 4.87 11.05
CA PHE A 119 0.52 3.96 10.04
C PHE A 119 -0.16 2.71 10.63
N ASP A 120 0.23 2.23 11.82
CA ASP A 120 -0.40 1.05 12.44
C ASP A 120 -1.86 1.33 12.82
N ILE A 121 -2.14 2.52 13.34
CA ILE A 121 -3.51 2.95 13.68
C ILE A 121 -4.34 3.00 12.41
N TYR A 122 -3.85 3.65 11.36
CA TYR A 122 -4.61 3.73 10.13
C TYR A 122 -4.78 2.36 9.45
N ARG A 123 -3.79 1.48 9.55
CA ARG A 123 -3.88 0.11 9.06
C ARG A 123 -5.00 -0.66 9.77
N SER A 124 -5.26 -0.37 11.04
CA SER A 124 -6.38 -0.95 11.79
C SER A 124 -7.75 -0.38 11.39
N ILE A 125 -7.78 0.89 10.97
CA ILE A 125 -9.00 1.58 10.50
C ILE A 125 -9.41 1.06 9.12
N LEU A 126 -8.42 0.79 8.28
CA LEU A 126 -8.65 0.30 6.94
C LEU A 126 -9.16 -1.15 6.98
N PRO A 127 -10.16 -1.48 6.16
CA PRO A 127 -10.62 -2.86 6.05
C PRO A 127 -9.44 -3.75 5.62
N PRO A 128 -9.34 -4.98 6.15
CA PRO A 128 -8.27 -5.88 5.74
C PRO A 128 -8.34 -6.05 4.24
N THR A 129 -7.27 -5.64 3.56
CA THR A 129 -7.11 -5.86 2.12
C THR A 129 -6.93 -7.36 1.94
N THR A 130 -8.05 -8.08 1.80
CA THR A 130 -8.01 -9.39 1.15
C THR A 130 -7.27 -9.16 -0.16
N LYS A 131 -6.21 -9.95 -0.42
CA LYS A 131 -5.52 -9.93 -1.72
C LYS A 131 -6.58 -9.74 -2.78
N PRO A 132 -6.42 -8.82 -3.76
CA PRO A 132 -7.46 -8.60 -4.75
C PRO A 132 -7.84 -9.97 -5.29
N GLN A 133 -9.03 -10.46 -4.93
CA GLN A 133 -9.63 -11.49 -5.74
C GLN A 133 -9.67 -10.83 -7.10
N ARG A 134 -8.98 -11.43 -8.06
CA ARG A 134 -9.12 -11.00 -9.44
C ARG A 134 -10.62 -11.00 -9.67
N ILE A 135 -11.20 -9.80 -9.80
CA ILE A 135 -12.54 -9.68 -10.35
C ILE A 135 -12.28 -9.96 -11.82
N ASP A 136 -12.23 -11.24 -12.16
CA ASP A 136 -12.17 -11.68 -13.54
C ASP A 136 -13.46 -11.15 -14.17
N SER A 137 -13.35 -10.05 -14.91
CA SER A 137 -14.47 -9.32 -15.53
C SER A 137 -15.09 -10.07 -16.71
N ASN A 138 -15.06 -11.41 -16.67
CA ASN A 138 -15.64 -12.27 -17.67
C ASN A 138 -16.35 -13.46 -17.00
N PRO A 139 -17.69 -13.47 -16.92
CA PRO A 139 -18.46 -14.53 -16.27
C PRO A 139 -18.38 -15.90 -16.99
N ASN A 140 -17.70 -15.98 -18.13
CA ASN A 140 -17.60 -17.19 -18.97
C ASN A 140 -16.22 -17.85 -19.03
N LEU A 141 -15.26 -17.47 -18.18
CA LEU A 141 -14.00 -18.22 -18.06
C LEU A 141 -14.13 -19.25 -16.93
N PRO A 142 -13.97 -20.56 -17.20
CA PRO A 142 -13.90 -21.54 -16.13
C PRO A 142 -12.66 -21.21 -15.28
N ALA A 143 -12.87 -20.91 -14.00
CA ALA A 143 -11.81 -20.77 -13.03
C ALA A 143 -10.86 -21.97 -13.17
N LYS A 144 -9.58 -21.74 -13.46
CA LYS A 144 -8.58 -22.82 -13.54
C LYS A 144 -8.41 -23.45 -12.16
N ALA A 145 -9.24 -24.43 -11.85
CA ALA A 145 -9.13 -25.30 -10.70
C ALA A 145 -7.93 -26.22 -10.89
N LYS A 146 -6.76 -25.84 -10.35
CA LYS A 146 -5.68 -26.78 -10.07
C LYS A 146 -5.96 -27.46 -8.72
N ASP A 147 -6.97 -28.34 -8.72
CA ASP A 147 -6.96 -29.62 -8.00
C ASP A 147 -8.30 -30.32 -8.27
N SER A 148 -8.27 -31.38 -9.08
CA SER A 148 -9.46 -32.18 -9.41
C SER A 148 -9.78 -33.21 -8.31
N ARG A 149 -9.62 -32.83 -7.04
CA ARG A 149 -10.17 -33.58 -5.93
C ARG A 149 -11.50 -32.94 -5.57
N LYS A 150 -12.62 -33.61 -5.86
CA LYS A 150 -13.92 -33.23 -5.33
C LYS A 150 -13.84 -33.33 -3.79
N ALA A 151 -13.51 -32.23 -3.13
CA ALA A 151 -13.48 -32.16 -1.68
C ALA A 151 -14.92 -31.94 -1.19
N ASN A 152 -15.45 -32.91 -0.45
CA ASN A 152 -16.76 -32.80 0.18
C ASN A 152 -16.58 -32.07 1.52
N PHE A 153 -17.10 -30.85 1.61
CA PHE A 153 -17.09 -30.07 2.85
C PHE A 153 -18.38 -30.33 3.63
N VAL A 154 -18.24 -30.56 4.94
CA VAL A 154 -19.37 -30.68 5.88
C VAL A 154 -19.19 -29.65 6.97
N ARG A 155 -20.24 -28.87 7.24
CA ARG A 155 -20.26 -27.91 8.33
C ARG A 155 -20.60 -28.64 9.63
N VAL A 156 -19.71 -28.54 10.62
CA VAL A 156 -19.84 -29.19 11.92
C VAL A 156 -20.09 -28.12 12.98
N GLN A 157 -21.08 -28.31 13.84
CA GLN A 157 -21.32 -27.43 14.98
C GLN A 157 -20.42 -27.83 16.18
N PRO A 158 -20.11 -26.91 17.12
CA PRO A 158 -19.32 -27.23 18.30
C PRO A 158 -19.97 -28.37 19.11
N GLY A 159 -19.23 -29.47 19.30
CA GLY A 159 -19.69 -30.67 20.02
C GLY A 159 -20.20 -31.81 19.13
N GLU A 160 -20.34 -31.59 17.81
CA GLU A 160 -20.69 -32.65 16.86
C GLU A 160 -19.46 -33.45 16.43
N ASN A 161 -19.64 -34.75 16.16
CA ASN A 161 -18.55 -35.60 15.68
C ASN A 161 -18.36 -35.43 14.16
N PRO A 162 -17.21 -34.89 13.71
CA PRO A 162 -16.96 -34.62 12.30
C PRO A 162 -16.93 -35.90 11.43
N GLU A 163 -16.42 -37.01 11.97
CA GLU A 163 -16.27 -38.27 11.20
C GLU A 163 -17.64 -38.91 10.92
N GLY A 164 -18.54 -38.88 11.90
CA GLY A 164 -19.90 -39.42 11.74
C GLY A 164 -20.71 -38.67 10.70
N LEU A 165 -20.57 -37.34 10.64
CA LEU A 165 -21.27 -36.51 9.66
C LEU A 165 -20.73 -36.70 8.23
N LEU A 166 -19.42 -36.89 8.08
CA LEU A 166 -18.81 -37.24 6.79
C LEU A 166 -19.29 -38.61 6.30
N LEU A 167 -19.28 -39.62 7.17
CA LEU A 167 -19.76 -40.97 6.83
C LEU A 167 -21.24 -40.99 6.46
N ALA A 168 -22.10 -40.30 7.23
CA ALA A 168 -23.53 -40.20 6.95
C ALA A 168 -23.84 -39.57 5.58
N ARG A 169 -22.95 -38.69 5.10
CA ARG A 169 -23.09 -38.04 3.78
C ARG A 169 -22.57 -38.93 2.66
N ILE A 170 -21.44 -39.62 2.86
CA ILE A 170 -20.85 -40.56 1.88
C ILE A 170 -21.78 -41.75 1.64
N LEU A 171 -22.44 -42.26 2.68
CA LEU A 171 -23.34 -43.41 2.59
C LEU A 171 -24.75 -43.08 2.05
N ARG A 172 -25.05 -41.80 1.77
CA ARG A 172 -26.34 -41.33 1.24
C ARG A 172 -26.33 -41.09 -0.28
N GLU A 173 -25.18 -41.24 -0.91
CA GLU A 173 -25.01 -41.28 -2.38
C GLU A 173 -24.97 -42.73 -2.86
#